data_AF-A0A3N2M8P0-F1
#
_entry.id   AF-A0A3N2M8P0-F1
#
_cell.length_a   1.000
_cell.length_b   1.000
_cell.length_c   1.000
_cell.angle_alpha   90.00
_cell.angle_beta   90.00
_cell.angle_gamma   90.00
#
_symmetry.space_group_name_H-M   'P 1'
#
loop_
_entity.id
_entity.type
_entity.pdbx_description
1 polymer ?
#
loop_
_entity_poly.entity_id
_entity_poly.type
_entity_poly.pdbx_seq_one_letter_code
_entity_poly.pdbx_strand_id
1 'polypeptide(L)' 'MRVKKMTIEEGRRVGINRFPNFHKTGSVRGMKKLYYGADCLLVRSGDYIYNVSAEPAIYNQATI' A
#
# COMPACT_ATOMS: atom_id res chain seq x y z
N MET A 1 4.56 -10.68 3.10
CA MET A 1 3.69 -10.06 2.07
C MET A 1 4.46 -9.10 1.16
N ARG A 2 4.36 -9.29 -0.16
CA ARG A 2 4.95 -8.42 -1.21
C ARG A 2 4.13 -7.12 -1.32
N VAL A 3 4.75 -6.03 -1.79
CA VAL A 3 4.00 -4.82 -2.16
C VAL A 3 3.34 -5.06 -3.51
N LYS A 4 2.01 -4.92 -3.58
CA LYS A 4 1.26 -4.98 -4.82
C LYS A 4 1.17 -3.62 -5.50
N LYS A 5 0.68 -3.55 -6.72
CA LYS A 5 0.55 -2.34 -7.52
C LYS A 5 -0.90 -2.12 -7.96
N MET A 6 -1.25 -0.85 -8.08
CA MET A 6 -2.45 -0.39 -8.77
C MET A 6 -2.13 0.92 -9.50
N THR A 7 -2.91 1.21 -10.53
CA THR A 7 -2.88 2.50 -11.22
C THR A 7 -3.38 3.63 -10.30
N ILE A 8 -3.10 4.88 -10.69
CA ILE A 8 -3.62 6.06 -9.99
C ILE A 8 -5.15 6.09 -10.06
N GLU A 9 -5.72 5.67 -11.19
CA GLU A 9 -7.18 5.66 -11.38
C GLU A 9 -7.88 4.63 -10.49
N GLU A 10 -7.36 3.39 -10.44
CA GLU A 10 -7.87 2.37 -9.50
C GLU A 10 -7.75 2.82 -8.05
N GLY A 11 -6.62 3.45 -7.69
CA GLY A 11 -6.41 4.02 -6.35
C GLY A 11 -7.43 5.11 -6.02
N ARG A 12 -7.76 5.99 -6.97
CA ARG A 12 -8.81 7.00 -6.79
C ARG A 12 -10.19 6.37 -6.61
N ARG A 13 -10.53 5.34 -7.39
CA ARG A 13 -11.83 4.64 -7.31
C ARG A 13 -12.09 4.03 -5.93
N VAL A 14 -11.04 3.57 -5.24
CA VAL A 14 -11.16 2.99 -3.88
C VAL A 14 -10.84 3.98 -2.75
N GLY A 15 -10.64 5.26 -3.08
CA GLY A 15 -10.30 6.29 -2.10
C GLY A 15 -9.01 5.99 -1.34
N ILE A 16 -7.96 5.54 -2.03
CA ILE A 16 -6.73 5.04 -1.38
C ILE A 16 -5.99 6.11 -0.56
N ASN A 17 -6.24 7.39 -0.83
CA ASN A 17 -5.64 8.53 -0.13
C ASN A 17 -6.02 8.62 1.36
N ARG A 18 -7.06 7.91 1.81
CA ARG A 18 -7.43 7.85 3.23
C ARG A 18 -6.53 6.94 4.07
N PHE A 19 -5.70 6.11 3.44
CA PHE A 19 -4.81 5.19 4.14
C PHE A 19 -3.46 5.85 4.47
N PRO A 20 -2.82 5.45 5.59
CA PRO A 20 -1.44 5.83 5.88
C PRO A 20 -0.52 5.43 4.73
N ASN A 21 0.40 6.30 4.38
CA ASN A 21 1.26 6.09 3.22
C ASN A 21 2.65 6.67 3.41
N PHE A 22 3.57 6.26 2.54
CA PHE A 22 4.92 6.80 2.45
C PHE A 22 5.35 6.87 0.99
N HIS A 23 6.28 7.77 0.69
CA HIS A 23 6.79 7.93 -0.67
C HIS A 23 7.45 6.65 -1.18
N LYS A 24 7.37 6.38 -2.48
CA LYS A 24 7.87 5.15 -3.14
C LYS A 24 9.36 4.88 -2.92
N THR A 25 10.15 5.91 -2.60
CA THR A 25 11.59 5.80 -2.31
C THR A 25 11.87 5.39 -0.86
N GLY A 26 10.85 5.39 0.00
CA GLY A 26 10.97 4.94 1.38
C GLY A 26 11.23 3.44 1.49
N SER A 27 11.92 3.04 2.56
CA SER A 27 12.27 1.64 2.80
C SER A 27 11.06 0.82 3.23
N VAL A 28 10.53 -0.04 2.35
CA VAL A 28 9.45 -0.97 2.68
C VAL A 28 9.81 -1.85 3.88
N ARG A 29 11.05 -2.36 3.92
CA ARG A 29 11.54 -3.18 5.04
C ARG A 29 11.57 -2.37 6.34
N GLY A 30 12.02 -1.12 6.27
CA GLY A 30 12.02 -0.19 7.41
C GLY A 30 10.60 0.09 7.91
N MET A 31 9.68 0.41 6.99
CA MET A 31 8.28 0.69 7.33
C MET A 31 7.58 -0.51 7.99
N LYS A 32 7.83 -1.73 7.49
CA LYS A 32 7.34 -2.96 8.11
C LYS A 32 7.90 -3.17 9.52
N LYS A 33 9.21 -2.97 9.69
CA LYS A 33 9.88 -3.20 10.98
C LYS A 33 9.47 -2.18 12.05
N LEU A 34 9.34 -0.91 11.67
CA LEU A 34 9.22 0.20 12.63
C LEU A 34 7.77 0.64 12.89
N TYR A 35 6.87 0.49 11.91
CA TYR A 35 5.55 1.13 11.98
C TYR A 35 4.38 0.21 11.68
N TYR A 36 4.48 -0.66 10.66
CA TYR A 36 3.30 -1.36 10.12
C TYR A 36 3.21 -2.84 10.49
N GLY A 37 4.30 -3.45 10.96
CA GLY A 37 4.38 -4.90 11.17
C GLY A 37 4.75 -5.68 9.91
N ALA A 38 5.22 -6.92 10.10
CA ALA A 38 5.69 -7.77 9.01
C ALA A 38 4.57 -8.17 8.02
N ASP A 39 3.37 -8.39 8.55
CA ASP A 39 2.20 -8.90 7.84
C ASP A 39 1.34 -7.81 7.19
N CYS A 40 1.78 -6.55 7.24
CA CYS A 40 1.02 -5.47 6.63
C CYS A 40 0.84 -5.64 5.11
N LEU A 41 -0.34 -5.23 4.66
CA LEU A 41 -0.76 -5.23 3.28
C LEU A 41 -0.45 -3.85 2.68
N LEU A 42 0.47 -3.86 1.72
CA LEU A 42 0.96 -2.63 1.09
C LEU A 42 0.62 -2.63 -0.39
N VAL A 43 0.08 -1.50 -0.86
CA VAL A 43 -0.17 -1.28 -2.28
C VAL A 43 0.50 0.01 -2.73
N ARG A 44 1.27 -0.06 -3.81
CA ARG A 44 1.83 1.09 -4.51
C ARG A 44 0.82 1.64 -5.52
N SER A 45 0.56 2.94 -5.46
CA SER A 45 -0.18 3.69 -6.47
C SER A 45 0.54 5.00 -6.76
N GLY A 46 0.99 5.17 -8.00
CA GLY A 46 1.85 6.31 -8.40
C GLY A 46 3.16 6.38 -7.59
N ASP A 47 3.33 7.51 -6.91
CA ASP A 47 4.53 7.86 -6.14
C ASP A 47 4.47 7.47 -4.66
N TYR A 48 3.40 6.80 -4.23
CA TYR A 48 3.19 6.44 -2.83
C TYR A 48 2.89 4.96 -2.64
N ILE A 49 3.19 4.45 -1.45
CA ILE A 49 2.88 3.11 -0.98
C ILE A 49 1.97 3.25 0.24
N TYR A 50 0.79 2.65 0.14
CA TYR A 50 -0.30 2.77 1.11
C TYR A 50 -0.43 1.49 1.93
N ASN A 51 -0.64 1.65 3.24
CA ASN A 51 -0.96 0.56 4.15
C ASN A 51 -2.48 0.35 4.18
N VAL A 52 -2.92 -0.69 3.47
CA VAL A 52 -4.33 -1.06 3.32
C VAL A 52 -4.72 -2.24 4.22
N SER A 53 -3.96 -2.49 5.29
CA SER A 53 -4.21 -3.64 6.19
C SER A 53 -5.59 -3.58 6.86
N ALA A 54 -6.16 -2.38 7.02
CA ALA A 54 -7.52 -2.19 7.52
C ALA A 54 -8.59 -2.67 6.52
N GLU A 55 -8.27 -2.78 5.22
CA GLU A 55 -9.19 -3.21 4.16
C GLU A 55 -8.49 -4.15 3.15
N PRO A 56 -8.30 -5.44 3.51
CA PRO A 56 -7.58 -6.41 2.70
C PRO A 56 -8.12 -6.61 1.27
N ALA A 57 -9.42 -6.34 1.04
CA ALA A 57 -10.02 -6.41 -0.28
C ALA A 57 -9.27 -5.54 -1.32
N ILE A 58 -8.79 -4.36 -0.90
CA ILE A 58 -8.03 -3.43 -1.76
C ILE A 58 -6.68 -4.03 -2.17
N TYR A 59 -6.05 -4.79 -1.28
CA TYR A 59 -4.83 -5.53 -1.61
C TYR A 59 -5.12 -6.72 -2.53
N ASN A 60 -6.26 -7.40 -2.35
CA ASN A 60 -6.62 -8.58 -3.14
C ASN A 60 -6.93 -8.23 -4.61
N GLN A 61 -7.58 -7.11 -4.87
CA GLN A 61 -7.82 -6.59 -6.23
C GLN A 61 -6.56 -6.05 -6.93
N ALA A 62 -5.49 -5.72 -6.18
CA ALA A 62 -4.26 -5.18 -6.74
C ALA A 62 -3.40 -6.26 -7.41
N THR A 63 -2.59 -5.85 -8.39
CA THR A 63 -1.71 -6.74 -9.18
C THR A 63 -0.30 -6.82 -8.58
N ILE A 64 0.50 -7.80 -9.03
CA ILE A 64 1.82 -8.13 -8.47
C ILE A 64 2.92 -7.13 -8.90
#